data_AF-A0A931Y1J2-F1
#
_entry.id   AF-A0A931Y1J2-F1
#
_cell.length_a   1.000
_cell.length_b   1.000
_cell.length_c   1.000
_cell.angle_alpha   90.00
_cell.angle_beta   90.00
_cell.angle_gamma   90.00
#
_symmetry.space_group_name_H-M   'P 1'
#
loop_
_entity.id
_entity.type
_entity.pdbx_description
1 polymer ?
#
loop_
_entity_poly.entity_id
_entity_poly.type
_entity_poly.pdbx_seq_one_letter_code
_entity_poly.pdbx_strand_id
1 'polypeptide(L)'
;MKKLVLVPVVVLIAGAAFADNKPVAGTDGTATAWESGKAILVVPCDKNEEGNWDYPTCVRSLREKVPTILCKRGPGTYKWSFQVGSEKSKLDQATNCKAG
;
A
#
# COMPACT_ATOMS: atom_id res chain seq x y z
N MET A 1 -52.80 -21.91 -15.16
CA MET A 1 -51.32 -22.08 -15.12
C MET A 1 -50.72 -20.78 -14.60
N LYS A 2 -50.34 -20.71 -13.32
CA LYS A 2 -49.80 -19.50 -12.68
C LYS A 2 -48.27 -19.62 -12.61
N LYS A 3 -47.55 -18.77 -13.37
CA LYS A 3 -46.09 -18.67 -13.29
C LYS A 3 -45.72 -17.86 -12.05
N LEU A 4 -45.20 -18.54 -11.03
CA LEU A 4 -44.52 -17.90 -9.90
C LEU A 4 -43.10 -17.55 -10.36
N VAL A 5 -42.81 -16.25 -10.47
CA VAL A 5 -41.47 -15.73 -10.70
C VAL A 5 -40.81 -15.57 -9.33
N LEU A 6 -39.86 -16.46 -9.00
CA LEU A 6 -38.99 -16.28 -7.85
C LEU A 6 -37.90 -15.26 -8.21
N VAL A 7 -37.90 -14.12 -7.54
CA VAL A 7 -36.82 -13.13 -7.58
C VAL A 7 -35.79 -13.53 -6.52
N PRO A 8 -34.53 -13.85 -6.87
CA PRO A 8 -33.50 -14.07 -5.87
C PRO A 8 -33.14 -12.72 -5.23
N VAL A 9 -33.46 -12.58 -3.95
CA VAL A 9 -32.97 -11.49 -3.10
C VAL A 9 -31.47 -11.71 -2.90
N VAL A 10 -30.66 -10.91 -3.58
CA VAL A 10 -29.21 -10.85 -3.35
C VAL A 10 -29.00 -10.13 -2.01
N VAL A 11 -28.78 -10.90 -0.95
CA VAL A 11 -28.32 -10.36 0.33
C VAL A 11 -26.84 -10.03 0.18
N LEU A 12 -26.53 -8.75 -0.03
CA LEU A 12 -25.19 -8.20 0.10
C LEU A 12 -24.80 -8.23 1.58
N ILE A 13 -24.18 -9.33 2.01
CA ILE A 13 -23.52 -9.40 3.31
C ILE A 13 -22.24 -8.57 3.20
N ALA A 14 -22.33 -7.28 3.50
CA ALA A 14 -21.18 -6.43 3.75
C ALA A 14 -20.55 -6.86 5.09
N GLY A 15 -19.82 -7.97 5.07
CA GLY A 15 -19.02 -8.42 6.19
C GLY A 15 -17.85 -7.46 6.40
N ALA A 16 -18.01 -6.50 7.31
CA ALA A 16 -16.91 -5.72 7.86
C ALA A 16 -16.03 -6.65 8.71
N ALA A 17 -15.03 -7.25 8.07
CA ALA A 17 -13.97 -7.98 8.76
C ALA A 17 -13.01 -6.96 9.38
N PHE A 18 -13.16 -6.71 10.68
CA PHE A 18 -12.09 -6.12 11.50
C PHE A 18 -11.05 -7.23 11.74
N ALA A 19 -10.22 -7.49 10.73
CA ALA A 19 -9.07 -8.37 10.86
C ALA A 19 -7.91 -7.62 11.52
N ASP A 20 -7.14 -8.29 12.39
CA ASP A 20 -5.85 -7.83 12.91
C ASP A 20 -5.06 -7.07 11.83
N ASN A 21 -5.04 -5.75 12.00
CA ASN A 21 -5.00 -4.79 10.89
C ASN A 21 -3.57 -4.59 10.39
N LYS A 22 -2.93 -5.67 9.88
CA LYS A 22 -1.67 -5.53 9.17
C LYS A 22 -1.92 -4.64 7.96
N PRO A 23 -1.15 -3.54 7.78
CA PRO A 23 -1.38 -2.63 6.68
C PRO A 23 -1.24 -3.39 5.36
N VAL A 24 -2.30 -3.35 4.56
CA VAL A 24 -2.36 -4.05 3.28
C VAL A 24 -1.70 -3.18 2.22
N ALA A 25 -0.85 -3.78 1.40
CA ALA A 25 -0.17 -3.08 0.32
C ALA A 25 -1.18 -2.47 -0.66
N GLY A 26 -1.01 -1.19 -1.00
CA GLY A 26 -1.83 -0.50 -2.00
C GLY A 26 -3.29 -0.29 -1.58
N THR A 27 -3.56 -0.16 -0.28
CA THR A 27 -4.86 0.27 0.24
C THR A 27 -4.80 1.68 0.81
N ASP A 28 -5.96 2.32 0.96
CA ASP A 28 -6.07 3.61 1.64
C ASP A 28 -5.41 3.59 3.02
N GLY A 29 -4.83 4.74 3.40
CA GLY A 29 -4.08 4.85 4.65
C GLY A 29 -2.74 4.11 4.64
N THR A 30 -2.18 3.80 3.47
CA THR A 30 -0.83 3.22 3.37
C THR A 30 0.02 3.93 2.32
N ALA A 31 1.34 3.91 2.53
CA ALA A 31 2.33 4.13 1.50
C ALA A 31 3.08 2.81 1.28
N THR A 32 3.16 2.35 0.04
CA THR A 32 3.73 1.04 -0.31
C THR A 32 4.90 1.21 -1.27
N ALA A 33 6.02 0.57 -0.98
CA ALA A 33 7.16 0.47 -1.88
C ALA A 33 7.15 -0.89 -2.58
N TRP A 34 7.39 -0.87 -3.89
CA TRP A 34 7.34 -2.01 -4.78
C TRP A 34 8.67 -2.20 -5.50
N GLU A 35 9.10 -3.44 -5.64
CA GLU A 35 10.25 -3.83 -6.44
C GLU A 35 9.85 -5.05 -7.28
N SER A 36 9.98 -4.97 -8.60
CA SER A 36 9.62 -6.06 -9.51
C SER A 36 8.21 -6.63 -9.27
N GLY A 37 7.25 -5.75 -8.95
CA GLY A 37 5.86 -6.12 -8.68
C GLY A 37 5.58 -6.65 -7.26
N LYS A 38 6.59 -6.77 -6.39
CA LYS A 38 6.43 -7.23 -5.00
C LYS A 38 6.53 -6.07 -4.03
N ALA A 39 5.64 -6.01 -3.05
CA ALA A 39 5.74 -5.04 -1.97
C ALA A 39 6.96 -5.36 -1.09
N ILE A 40 7.89 -4.41 -0.96
CA ILE A 40 9.09 -4.55 -0.13
C ILE A 40 8.94 -3.84 1.21
N LEU A 41 8.04 -2.86 1.29
CA LEU A 41 7.70 -2.14 2.52
C LEU A 41 6.29 -1.59 2.42
N VAL A 42 5.52 -1.74 3.49
CA VAL A 42 4.22 -1.06 3.67
C VAL A 42 4.31 -0.20 4.92
N VAL A 43 4.01 1.08 4.79
CA VAL A 43 3.98 2.04 5.89
C VAL A 43 2.53 2.48 6.08
N PRO A 44 1.91 2.23 7.24
CA PRO A 44 0.61 2.81 7.56
C PRO A 44 0.76 4.33 7.70
N CYS A 45 -0.21 5.08 7.20
CA CYS A 45 -0.28 6.52 7.33
C CYS A 45 -1.26 6.85 8.46
N ASP A 46 -0.91 7.81 9.30
CA ASP A 46 -1.81 8.31 10.34
C ASP A 46 -2.80 9.32 9.74
N LYS A 47 -3.90 9.58 10.45
CA LYS A 47 -4.81 10.67 10.11
C LYS A 47 -4.38 11.95 10.82
N ASN A 48 -4.50 13.08 10.14
CA ASN A 48 -4.34 14.40 10.73
C ASN A 48 -5.57 14.76 11.59
N GLU A 49 -5.54 15.92 12.24
CA GLU A 49 -6.63 16.40 13.11
C GLU A 49 -7.97 16.59 12.38
N GLU A 50 -7.94 16.75 11.05
CA GLU A 50 -9.12 16.86 10.19
C GLU A 50 -9.66 15.50 9.74
N GLY A 51 -9.03 14.40 10.15
CA GLY A 51 -9.41 13.04 9.75
C GLY A 51 -8.95 12.62 8.36
N ASN A 52 -8.12 13.45 7.69
CA ASN A 52 -7.49 13.16 6.41
C ASN A 52 -6.21 12.35 6.62
N TRP A 53 -5.88 11.46 5.69
CA TRP A 53 -4.62 10.71 5.74
C TRP A 53 -3.41 11.65 5.54
N ASP A 54 -2.45 11.60 6.45
CA ASP A 54 -1.17 12.31 6.33
C ASP A 54 -0.20 11.51 5.45
N TYR A 55 -0.50 11.51 4.15
CA TYR A 55 0.35 10.91 3.13
C TYR A 55 1.75 11.53 3.04
N PRO A 56 1.92 12.86 3.15
CA PRO A 56 3.25 13.48 3.15
C PRO A 56 4.19 12.88 4.21
N THR A 57 3.71 12.72 5.45
CA THR A 57 4.53 12.17 6.53
C THR A 57 4.86 10.69 6.32
N CYS A 58 3.89 9.85 5.93
CA CYS A 58 4.17 8.43 5.74
C CYS A 58 5.03 8.14 4.50
N VAL A 59 4.88 8.90 3.42
CA VAL A 59 5.75 8.81 2.23
C VAL A 59 7.19 9.20 2.57
N ARG A 60 7.40 10.21 3.42
CA ARG A 60 8.73 10.54 3.93
C ARG A 60 9.35 9.36 4.68
N SER A 61 8.62 8.77 5.63
CA SER A 61 9.10 7.59 6.38
C SER A 61 9.43 6.42 5.45
N LEU A 62 8.62 6.20 4.42
CA LEU A 62 8.87 5.18 3.41
C LEU A 62 10.17 5.44 2.63
N ARG A 63 10.37 6.67 2.15
CA ARG A 63 11.58 7.07 1.42
C ARG A 63 12.85 6.98 2.25
N GLU A 64 12.76 7.16 3.56
CA GLU A 64 13.88 6.99 4.48
C GLU A 64 14.23 5.51 4.73
N LYS A 65 13.20 4.65 4.86
CA LYS A 65 13.37 3.22 5.18
C LYS A 65 13.76 2.36 3.99
N VAL A 66 13.25 2.67 2.79
CA VAL A 66 13.50 1.85 1.58
C VAL A 66 14.99 1.76 1.25
N PRO A 67 15.79 2.84 1.27
CA PRO A 67 17.23 2.74 1.08
C PRO A 67 17.92 1.81 2.07
N THR A 68 17.53 1.84 3.35
CA THR A 68 18.08 0.91 4.35
C THR A 68 17.77 -0.54 4.02
N ILE A 69 16.57 -0.84 3.50
CA ILE A 69 16.18 -2.20 3.11
C ILE A 69 16.96 -2.64 1.86
N LEU A 70 17.06 -1.78 0.85
CA LEU A 70 17.73 -2.11 -0.42
C LEU A 70 19.25 -2.22 -0.24
N CYS A 71 19.87 -1.27 0.47
CA CYS A 71 21.32 -1.27 0.66
C CYS A 71 21.83 -2.35 1.60
N LYS A 72 20.98 -2.96 2.44
CA LYS A 72 21.33 -4.18 3.19
C LYS A 72 21.68 -5.37 2.29
N ARG A 73 21.27 -5.36 1.03
CA ARG A 73 21.52 -6.43 0.05
C ARG A 73 22.90 -6.30 -0.61
N GLY A 74 23.60 -5.18 -0.41
CA GLY A 74 24.92 -4.91 -0.98
C GLY A 74 24.94 -3.67 -1.88
N PRO A 75 26.14 -3.28 -2.34
CA PRO A 75 26.31 -2.12 -3.23
C PRO A 75 25.64 -2.34 -4.58
N GLY A 76 25.12 -1.26 -5.17
CA GLY A 76 24.42 -1.32 -6.45
C GLY A 76 23.31 -0.28 -6.59
N THR A 77 22.69 -0.26 -7.77
CA THR A 77 21.54 0.60 -8.06
C THR A 77 20.27 -0.26 -8.08
N TYR A 78 19.36 0.03 -7.15
CA TYR A 78 18.08 -0.66 -7.02
C TYR A 78 16.96 0.23 -7.54
N LYS A 79 16.20 -0.27 -8.51
CA LYS A 79 14.99 0.39 -9.02
C LYS A 79 13.79 -0.10 -8.22
N TRP A 80 12.96 0.84 -7.78
CA TRP A 80 11.73 0.54 -7.06
C TRP A 80 10.70 1.60 -7.42
N SER A 81 9.45 1.37 -7.06
CA SER A 81 8.40 2.38 -7.19
C SER A 81 7.62 2.49 -5.90
N PHE A 82 6.93 3.60 -5.68
CA PHE A 82 6.00 3.70 -4.55
C PHE A 82 4.61 4.10 -4.98
N GLN A 83 3.65 3.68 -4.18
CA GLN A 83 2.22 3.87 -4.34
C GLN A 83 1.68 4.47 -3.04
N VAL A 84 0.74 5.40 -3.15
CA VAL A 84 0.10 6.05 -2.01
C VAL A 84 -1.40 5.72 -2.06
N GLY A 85 -1.94 5.29 -0.92
CA GLY A 85 -3.32 4.83 -0.81
C GLY A 85 -3.64 3.70 -1.81
N SER A 86 -4.89 3.69 -2.29
CA SER A 86 -5.33 2.78 -3.34
C SER A 86 -5.10 3.31 -4.77
N GLU A 87 -4.27 4.32 -4.97
CA GLU A 87 -4.02 4.88 -6.30
C GLU A 87 -3.35 3.86 -7.21
N LYS A 88 -3.78 3.73 -8.47
CA LYS A 88 -3.14 2.81 -9.42
C LYS A 88 -1.74 3.28 -9.86
N SER A 89 -1.47 4.57 -9.72
CA SER A 89 -0.23 5.20 -10.12
C SER A 89 0.91 4.78 -9.19
N LYS A 90 2.02 4.35 -9.80
CA LYS A 90 3.27 4.08 -9.10
C LYS A 90 4.32 5.06 -9.59
N LEU A 91 5.03 5.68 -8.66
CA LEU A 91 6.10 6.61 -8.96
C LEU A 91 7.44 5.89 -8.87
N ASP A 92 8.13 5.80 -10.00
CA ASP A 92 9.43 5.15 -10.09
C ASP A 92 10.50 5.95 -9.33
N GLN A 93 11.39 5.23 -8.67
CA GLN A 93 12.47 5.71 -7.84
C GLN A 93 13.71 4.83 -8.05
N ALA A 94 14.88 5.37 -7.70
CA ALA A 94 16.12 4.61 -7.69
C ALA A 94 16.90 4.91 -6.43
N THR A 95 17.48 3.86 -5.84
CA THR A 95 18.40 3.98 -4.70
C THR A 95 19.77 3.51 -5.14
N ASN A 96 20.78 4.36 -4.94
CA ASN A 96 22.18 4.03 -5.16
C ASN A 96 22.83 3.70 -3.83
N CYS A 97 23.25 2.45 -3.66
CA CYS A 97 23.91 1.95 -2.47
C CYS A 97 25.42 1.92 -2.72
N LYS A 98 26.17 2.65 -1.88
CA LYS A 98 27.64 2.67 -1.96
C LYS A 98 28.22 1.43 -1.28
N ALA A 99 29.39 0.99 -1.73
CA ALA A 99 30.20 0.06 -0.95
C ALA A 99 30.67 0.79 0.31
N GLY A 100 30.33 0.23 1.47
CA GLY A 100 30.81 0.69 2.77
C GLY A 100 32.20 0.16 3.09
#